data_AF-A0A819LDL8-F1
#
_entry.id   AF-A0A819LDL8-F1
#
_cell.length_a   1.000
_cell.length_b   1.000
_cell.length_c   1.000
_cell.angle_alpha   90.00
_cell.angle_beta   90.00
_cell.angle_gamma   90.00
#
_symmetry.space_group_name_H-M   'P 1'
#
loop_
_entity.id
_entity.type
_entity.pdbx_description
1 polymer ?
#
loop_
_entity_poly.entity_id
_entity_poly.type
_entity_poly.pdbx_seq_one_letter_code
_entity_poly.pdbx_strand_id
1 'polypeptide(L)'
;MGGANSCFPSPINTIYTLRRRRNLLTKIKHDQTRSNIPINTNTNTNNNNNNNINAINLNHASEDEFLMLPGITRQIAQNIIQYRQLNNGFKRIDELLYITGINHDLYECIRFDITIDSSSQNLVNNKQEYININSATYNQLCTIPGLTPIVINRIIERRERKGLFRFVEDLLKIKGINYIVLASIRSYITVDDRQIPISVSQSSILEPSVNNLYPTLNKNNNNVTSDSLSLASLLLETLPPELQTILLSSTSSQHPQVTICKNKQTYFRFASWNLQQLTNDKVQNPGVKEVVCRTILEHNFSLIGIQEIGNKEALGYIIQELNNPTIPLIKDWSNRHHGKWNYTISDVAGRMFQGSEYLGFIYDESIGIELKKASLLPFKNYFTRSPYIVIFRIYDKYEFVFVNLHLKARRLDENDNERTKDEAASISILAEAMSDTVEQKYIIIFGDFNIVPTASEFDALVQRNYSYVIKQNTNISMKTPQGSTCIDNIWLSAEAKALTTENSGVIRDNLTSMWIPAGWTWGGIVSDHCPIWIEFDLS
;
A
#
# COMPACT_ATOMS: atom_id res chain seq x y z
N MET A 1 -41.73 -13.21 43.45
CA MET A 1 -41.77 -11.87 42.85
C MET A 1 -40.80 -11.03 43.69
N GLY A 2 -39.54 -10.84 43.31
CA GLY A 2 -39.05 -10.02 42.18
C GLY A 2 -38.73 -8.62 42.75
N GLY A 3 -37.60 -7.97 42.54
CA GLY A 3 -36.31 -8.25 41.90
C GLY A 3 -35.38 -7.10 42.33
N ALA A 4 -34.11 -7.39 42.60
CA ALA A 4 -33.12 -6.39 43.00
C ALA A 4 -32.21 -6.05 41.81
N ASN A 5 -32.25 -4.80 41.36
CA ASN A 5 -31.33 -4.24 40.37
C ASN A 5 -30.03 -3.83 41.07
N SER A 6 -28.93 -4.52 40.80
CA SER A 6 -27.57 -4.10 41.12
C SER A 6 -26.83 -3.68 39.84
N CYS A 7 -26.66 -2.37 39.66
CA CYS A 7 -25.71 -1.83 38.68
C CYS A 7 -24.28 -1.92 39.24
N PHE A 8 -23.45 -2.78 38.66
CA PHE A 8 -21.99 -2.74 38.83
C PHE A 8 -21.35 -2.08 37.60
N PRO A 9 -20.34 -1.20 37.76
CA PRO A 9 -19.66 -0.56 36.64
C PRO A 9 -18.64 -1.50 35.96
N SER A 10 -18.56 -1.43 34.64
CA SER A 10 -17.61 -2.19 33.81
C SER A 10 -16.14 -1.77 34.02
N PRO A 11 -15.15 -2.68 33.94
CA PRO A 11 -13.74 -2.44 34.32
C PRO A 11 -12.99 -1.34 33.52
N ILE A 12 -13.51 -0.86 32.40
CA ILE A 12 -12.82 0.08 31.49
C ILE A 12 -12.98 1.56 31.90
N ASN A 13 -13.91 1.89 32.80
CA ASN A 13 -14.00 3.26 33.32
C ASN A 13 -12.78 3.64 34.19
N THR A 14 -11.96 2.68 34.60
CA THR A 14 -10.75 2.91 35.42
C THR A 14 -9.62 3.60 34.64
N ILE A 15 -9.56 3.45 33.31
CA ILE A 15 -8.56 4.12 32.45
C ILE A 15 -8.83 5.64 32.35
N TYR A 16 -10.08 6.09 32.52
CA TYR A 16 -10.42 7.52 32.53
C TYR A 16 -10.06 8.23 33.84
N THR A 17 -9.85 7.50 34.94
CA THR A 17 -9.62 8.07 36.29
C THR A 17 -8.16 8.35 36.66
N LEU A 18 -7.18 8.05 35.80
CA LEU A 18 -5.76 8.32 36.08
C LEU A 18 -5.33 9.79 35.91
N ARG A 19 -6.28 10.71 35.69
CA ARG A 19 -6.01 12.14 35.52
C ARG A 19 -5.84 12.92 36.85
N ARG A 20 -5.91 12.28 38.01
CA ARG A 20 -6.00 12.99 39.31
C ARG A 20 -5.03 12.57 40.42
N ARG A 21 -3.89 11.95 40.10
CA ARG A 21 -2.89 11.60 41.13
C ARG A 21 -1.43 11.83 40.74
N ARG A 22 -1.11 13.03 40.23
CA ARG A 22 0.28 13.51 40.14
C ARG A 22 0.45 15.02 40.35
N ASN A 23 -0.42 15.63 41.17
CA ASN A 23 -0.15 16.93 41.80
C ASN A 23 0.39 16.69 43.21
N LEU A 24 1.69 16.41 43.33
CA LEU A 24 2.49 16.71 44.52
C LEU A 24 3.97 16.43 44.21
N LEU A 25 4.58 17.38 43.51
CA LEU A 25 5.96 17.85 43.73
C LEU A 25 6.04 19.22 43.03
N THR A 26 5.98 20.26 43.85
CA THR A 26 5.90 21.67 43.48
C THR A 26 7.28 22.33 43.30
N LYS A 27 7.36 23.25 42.31
CA LYS A 27 8.14 24.51 42.22
C LYS A 27 9.67 24.39 42.06
N ILE A 28 10.30 25.11 41.13
CA ILE A 28 10.63 26.57 41.14
C ILE A 28 10.77 27.10 39.67
N LYS A 29 9.91 28.04 39.21
CA LYS A 29 10.16 29.47 38.76
C LYS A 29 11.46 29.72 37.94
N HIS A 30 11.45 30.26 36.72
CA HIS A 30 11.17 31.64 36.22
C HIS A 30 11.23 31.55 34.66
N ASP A 31 10.69 32.42 33.79
CA ASP A 31 10.01 33.71 33.88
C ASP A 31 9.21 33.96 32.58
N GLN A 32 8.20 34.81 32.66
CA GLN A 32 7.41 35.30 31.53
C GLN A 32 8.16 36.42 30.79
N THR A 33 7.96 36.56 29.48
CA THR A 33 7.65 37.86 28.87
C THR A 33 6.81 37.72 27.59
N ARG A 34 5.79 38.58 27.52
CA ARG A 34 4.84 38.79 26.43
C ARG A 34 5.47 39.60 25.28
N SER A 35 4.96 39.41 24.06
CA SER A 35 4.54 40.52 23.19
C SER A 35 3.44 40.07 22.23
N ASN A 36 2.59 41.01 21.84
CA ASN A 36 1.21 40.86 21.40
C ASN A 36 1.02 41.65 20.09
N ILE A 37 0.18 41.11 19.18
CA ILE A 37 -0.76 41.83 18.25
C ILE A 37 -0.14 42.45 16.96
N PRO A 38 -0.85 42.58 15.80
CA PRO A 38 -2.29 42.35 15.52
C PRO A 38 -2.67 41.45 14.33
N ILE A 39 -3.93 41.00 14.40
CA ILE A 39 -4.83 40.60 13.30
C ILE A 39 -5.39 41.87 12.65
N ASN A 40 -5.42 41.94 11.31
CA ASN A 40 -6.25 42.90 10.58
C ASN A 40 -7.15 42.18 9.58
N THR A 41 -8.41 42.63 9.52
CA THR A 41 -9.54 42.04 8.81
C THR A 41 -9.90 42.82 7.54
N ASN A 42 -10.52 42.10 6.60
CA ASN A 42 -11.44 42.52 5.53
C ASN A 42 -10.87 42.90 4.16
N THR A 43 -11.29 42.14 3.13
CA THR A 43 -12.30 42.59 2.16
C THR A 43 -12.99 41.41 1.46
N ASN A 44 -14.33 41.42 1.47
CA ASN A 44 -15.19 40.62 0.59
C ASN A 44 -15.24 41.23 -0.81
N THR A 45 -15.05 40.41 -1.84
CA THR A 45 -15.66 40.60 -3.16
C THR A 45 -16.03 39.24 -3.73
N ASN A 46 -17.33 39.02 -3.93
CA ASN A 46 -17.88 37.89 -4.67
C ASN A 46 -17.45 37.95 -6.13
N ASN A 47 -16.80 36.88 -6.61
CA ASN A 47 -16.85 36.49 -8.02
C ASN A 47 -16.71 34.96 -8.11
N ASN A 48 -17.75 34.33 -8.63
CA ASN A 48 -17.76 32.90 -8.98
C ASN A 48 -16.73 32.65 -10.08
N ASN A 49 -15.63 31.97 -9.74
CA ASN A 49 -14.77 31.19 -10.63
C ASN A 49 -13.86 30.30 -9.76
N ASN A 50 -14.19 29.00 -9.68
CA ASN A 50 -13.36 27.99 -9.04
C ASN A 50 -12.10 27.72 -9.87
N ASN A 51 -11.08 28.57 -9.72
CA ASN A 51 -9.71 28.28 -10.16
C ASN A 51 -8.83 28.18 -8.91
N ASN A 52 -8.03 27.11 -8.83
CA ASN A 52 -7.01 26.88 -7.80
C ASN A 52 -6.19 28.15 -7.53
N ILE A 53 -6.42 28.80 -6.38
CA ILE A 53 -5.88 30.12 -6.02
C ILE A 53 -4.41 30.05 -5.56
N ASN A 54 -3.74 28.90 -5.72
CA ASN A 54 -2.39 28.67 -5.18
C ASN A 54 -1.37 28.12 -6.20
N ALA A 55 -1.71 28.02 -7.49
CA ALA A 55 -0.77 27.47 -8.46
C ALA A 55 0.28 28.51 -8.91
N ILE A 56 1.55 28.13 -8.84
CA ILE A 56 2.71 28.97 -9.15
C ILE A 56 2.92 29.04 -10.66
N ASN A 57 2.89 30.24 -11.23
CA ASN A 57 3.06 30.41 -12.68
C ASN A 57 4.55 30.34 -13.07
N LEU A 58 4.93 29.36 -13.89
CA LEU A 58 6.33 29.13 -14.27
C LEU A 58 6.97 30.34 -14.97
N ASN A 59 6.20 31.13 -15.72
CA ASN A 59 6.71 32.26 -16.47
C ASN A 59 6.91 33.53 -15.63
N HIS A 60 6.24 33.63 -14.48
CA HIS A 60 6.25 34.83 -13.65
C HIS A 60 6.82 34.63 -12.24
N ALA A 61 6.88 33.38 -11.76
CA ALA A 61 7.28 33.09 -10.38
C ALA A 61 8.72 33.50 -10.06
N SER A 62 8.90 33.98 -8.84
CA SER A 62 10.18 34.29 -8.20
C SER A 62 10.87 33.04 -7.65
N GLU A 63 12.16 33.17 -7.32
CA GLU A 63 12.93 32.08 -6.71
C GLU A 63 12.31 31.62 -5.38
N ASP A 64 11.84 32.57 -4.56
CA ASP A 64 11.19 32.29 -3.27
C ASP A 64 9.83 31.59 -3.45
N GLU A 65 9.08 31.90 -4.50
CA GLU A 65 7.84 31.19 -4.82
C GLU A 65 8.12 29.75 -5.25
N PHE A 66 9.15 29.49 -6.07
CA PHE A 66 9.54 28.12 -6.41
C PHE A 66 9.99 27.31 -5.19
N LEU A 67 10.62 27.94 -4.19
CA LEU A 67 11.01 27.28 -2.94
C LEU A 67 9.82 26.83 -2.08
N MET A 68 8.60 27.32 -2.37
CA MET A 68 7.38 26.85 -1.69
C MET A 68 6.88 25.51 -2.24
N LEU A 69 7.36 25.08 -3.41
CA LEU A 69 6.98 23.79 -4.00
C LEU A 69 7.68 22.62 -3.29
N PRO A 70 6.95 21.52 -3.01
CA PRO A 70 7.52 20.38 -2.30
C PRO A 70 8.68 19.76 -3.08
N GLY A 71 9.85 19.66 -2.44
CA GLY A 71 11.03 19.04 -3.02
C GLY A 71 11.87 19.94 -3.93
N ILE A 72 11.46 21.20 -4.15
CA ILE A 72 12.29 22.18 -4.86
C ILE A 72 13.33 22.78 -3.90
N THR A 73 14.60 22.57 -4.24
CA THR A 73 15.73 23.22 -3.53
C THR A 73 16.09 24.53 -4.20
N ARG A 74 16.86 25.38 -3.52
CA ARG A 74 17.37 26.65 -4.09
C ARG A 74 18.10 26.44 -5.42
N GLN A 75 18.88 25.38 -5.52
CA GLN A 75 19.59 25.02 -6.75
C GLN A 75 18.62 24.68 -7.90
N ILE A 76 17.54 23.95 -7.61
CA ILE A 76 16.53 23.59 -8.61
C ILE A 76 15.73 24.84 -9.04
N ALA A 77 15.34 25.69 -8.09
CA ALA A 77 14.66 26.96 -8.38
C ALA A 77 15.50 27.85 -9.33
N GLN A 78 16.81 27.94 -9.10
CA GLN A 78 17.73 28.66 -9.99
C GLN A 78 17.80 28.04 -11.38
N ASN A 79 17.83 26.71 -11.48
CA ASN A 79 17.83 26.01 -12.76
C ASN A 79 16.52 26.24 -13.54
N ILE A 80 15.37 26.35 -12.86
CA ILE A 80 14.07 26.70 -13.45
C ILE A 80 14.10 28.12 -14.03
N ILE A 81 14.62 29.09 -13.27
CA ILE A 81 14.74 30.48 -13.72
C ILE A 81 15.72 30.60 -14.89
N GLN A 82 16.83 29.87 -14.85
CA GLN A 82 17.82 29.84 -15.92
C GLN A 82 17.22 29.26 -17.21
N TYR A 83 16.49 28.15 -17.10
CA TYR A 83 15.78 27.55 -18.24
C TYR A 83 14.76 28.52 -18.84
N ARG A 84 13.97 29.19 -17.98
CA ARG A 84 13.00 30.22 -18.38
C ARG A 84 13.64 31.33 -19.21
N GLN A 85 14.78 31.86 -18.75
CA GLN A 85 15.48 32.96 -19.41
C GLN A 85 16.10 32.53 -20.75
N LEU A 86 16.63 31.30 -20.83
CA LEU A 86 17.26 30.79 -22.06
C LEU A 86 16.25 30.43 -23.16
N ASN A 87 15.04 30.03 -22.79
CA ASN A 87 14.03 29.53 -23.72
C ASN A 87 12.88 30.52 -24.01
N ASN A 88 12.99 31.77 -23.55
CA ASN A 88 11.96 32.80 -23.62
C ASN A 88 10.62 32.37 -22.98
N GLY A 89 10.70 31.73 -21.81
CA GLY A 89 9.54 31.21 -21.09
C GLY A 89 9.23 29.74 -21.38
N PHE A 90 8.42 29.17 -20.50
CA PHE A 90 7.81 27.85 -20.62
C PHE A 90 6.60 27.92 -21.55
N LYS A 91 6.58 27.05 -22.56
CA LYS A 91 5.44 26.89 -23.47
C LYS A 91 4.50 25.78 -23.02
N ARG A 92 5.02 24.83 -22.24
CA ARG A 92 4.31 23.69 -21.64
C ARG A 92 4.90 23.38 -20.27
N ILE A 93 4.06 22.89 -19.35
CA ILE A 93 4.50 22.50 -18.00
C ILE A 93 5.51 21.34 -18.03
N ASP A 94 5.39 20.44 -19.02
CA ASP A 94 6.27 19.26 -19.18
C ASP A 94 7.73 19.64 -19.49
N GLU A 95 8.00 20.88 -19.92
CA GLU A 95 9.36 21.38 -20.17
C GLU A 95 10.22 21.43 -18.90
N LEU A 96 9.60 21.35 -17.71
CA LEU A 96 10.32 21.19 -16.44
C LEU A 96 11.19 19.92 -16.40
N LEU A 97 10.81 18.87 -17.13
CA LEU A 97 11.58 17.62 -17.21
C LEU A 97 12.92 17.78 -17.93
N TYR A 98 13.14 18.92 -18.61
CA TYR A 98 14.43 19.24 -19.25
C TYR A 98 15.43 19.88 -18.29
N ILE A 99 15.02 20.20 -17.06
CA ILE A 99 15.82 20.94 -16.10
C ILE A 99 16.59 19.96 -15.21
N THR A 100 17.90 20.17 -15.13
CA THR A 100 18.77 19.38 -14.25
C THR A 100 18.30 19.49 -12.79
N GLY A 101 18.01 18.34 -12.17
CA GLY A 101 17.53 18.26 -10.79
C GLY A 101 16.01 18.09 -10.65
N ILE A 102 15.25 18.15 -11.74
CA ILE A 102 13.83 17.76 -11.78
C ILE A 102 13.72 16.37 -12.37
N ASN A 103 13.42 15.39 -11.52
CA ASN A 103 13.10 14.03 -11.95
C ASN A 103 11.58 13.88 -12.11
N HIS A 104 11.15 12.75 -12.68
CA HIS A 104 9.72 12.49 -12.91
C HIS A 104 8.91 12.49 -11.61
N ASP A 105 9.44 11.91 -10.53
CA ASP A 105 8.75 11.85 -9.23
C ASP A 105 8.52 13.26 -8.66
N LEU A 106 9.51 14.15 -8.77
CA LEU A 106 9.41 15.54 -8.36
C LEU A 106 8.45 16.33 -9.27
N TYR A 107 8.49 16.08 -10.58
CA TYR A 107 7.56 16.68 -11.54
C TYR A 107 6.10 16.31 -11.22
N GLU A 108 5.82 15.03 -10.98
CA GLU A 108 4.48 14.57 -10.62
C GLU A 108 4.00 15.13 -9.28
N CYS A 109 4.91 15.34 -8.32
CA CYS A 109 4.60 16.01 -7.06
C CYS A 109 4.15 17.46 -7.22
N ILE A 110 4.73 18.20 -8.18
CA ILE A 110 4.52 19.65 -8.32
C ILE A 110 3.61 20.04 -9.48
N ARG A 111 3.28 19.12 -10.41
CA ARG A 111 2.57 19.45 -11.67
C ARG A 111 1.18 20.09 -11.47
N PHE A 112 0.54 19.81 -10.34
CA PHE A 112 -0.78 20.36 -10.00
C PHE A 112 -0.71 21.73 -9.30
N ASP A 113 0.48 22.09 -8.81
CA ASP A 113 0.77 23.33 -8.10
C ASP A 113 1.46 24.36 -9.01
N ILE A 114 1.54 24.09 -10.32
CA ILE A 114 2.20 24.96 -11.32
C ILE A 114 1.29 25.27 -12.51
N THR A 115 1.47 26.43 -13.13
CA THR A 115 0.70 26.86 -14.31
C THR A 115 1.57 27.60 -15.32
N ILE A 116 1.03 27.80 -16.53
CA ILE A 116 1.55 28.72 -17.56
C ILE A 116 0.42 29.64 -18.03
N ASP A 117 0.76 30.79 -18.59
CA ASP A 117 -0.22 31.75 -19.09
C ASP A 117 -1.16 31.10 -20.12
N SER A 118 -2.47 31.18 -19.85
CA SER A 118 -3.51 30.43 -20.55
C SER A 118 -3.78 30.88 -22.00
N SER A 119 -2.90 31.66 -22.61
CA SER A 119 -3.05 32.17 -23.98
C SER A 119 -2.62 31.21 -25.09
N SER A 120 -2.19 29.98 -24.77
CA SER A 120 -1.70 29.00 -25.76
C SER A 120 -2.48 27.68 -25.79
N GLN A 121 -3.63 27.59 -25.13
CA GLN A 121 -4.46 26.37 -25.03
C GLN A 121 -5.74 26.46 -25.88
N ASN A 122 -5.64 26.95 -27.12
CA ASN A 122 -6.67 26.80 -28.13
C ASN A 122 -6.01 26.63 -29.51
N LEU A 123 -6.55 25.71 -30.33
CA LEU A 123 -5.99 25.07 -31.54
C LEU A 123 -5.26 23.77 -31.16
N VAL A 124 -5.75 22.54 -31.40
CA VAL A 124 -6.39 22.03 -32.62
C VAL A 124 -7.25 20.79 -32.28
N ASN A 125 -8.55 20.86 -32.56
CA ASN A 125 -9.36 19.68 -32.89
C ASN A 125 -8.89 19.18 -34.27
N ASN A 126 -8.05 18.14 -34.33
CA ASN A 126 -7.84 17.37 -35.55
C ASN A 126 -7.61 15.90 -35.20
N LYS A 127 -8.29 15.05 -35.97
CA LYS A 127 -8.01 13.64 -36.22
C LYS A 127 -6.53 13.32 -35.95
N GLN A 128 -6.25 12.58 -34.88
CA GLN A 128 -4.88 12.27 -34.45
C GLN A 128 -4.20 11.45 -35.56
N GLU A 129 -3.35 12.10 -36.37
CA GLU A 129 -2.56 11.45 -37.40
C GLU A 129 -1.42 10.68 -36.73
N TYR A 130 -1.45 9.36 -36.85
CA TYR A 130 -0.38 8.49 -36.39
C TYR A 130 0.87 8.70 -37.25
N ILE A 131 2.02 8.88 -36.59
CA ILE A 131 3.31 9.07 -37.24
C ILE A 131 3.96 7.70 -37.44
N ASN A 132 4.21 7.31 -38.70
CA ASN A 132 4.85 6.03 -38.98
C ASN A 132 6.35 6.08 -38.64
N ILE A 133 6.79 5.30 -37.65
CA ILE A 133 8.20 5.30 -37.18
C ILE A 133 9.19 4.75 -38.21
N ASN A 134 8.72 3.97 -39.18
CA ASN A 134 9.54 3.43 -40.26
C ASN A 134 9.83 4.48 -41.35
N SER A 135 8.95 5.45 -41.56
CA SER A 135 9.07 6.46 -42.62
C SER A 135 9.21 7.91 -42.11
N ALA A 136 8.93 8.18 -40.83
CA ALA A 136 8.94 9.53 -40.27
C ALA A 136 10.31 10.19 -40.34
N THR A 137 10.34 11.47 -40.73
CA THR A 137 11.52 12.34 -40.66
C THR A 137 11.83 12.74 -39.22
N TYR A 138 13.04 13.23 -38.97
CA TYR A 138 13.44 13.76 -37.66
C TYR A 138 12.44 14.80 -37.13
N ASN A 139 12.02 15.74 -37.99
CA ASN A 139 11.07 16.79 -37.62
C ASN A 139 9.68 16.23 -37.29
N GLN A 140 9.24 15.15 -37.96
CA GLN A 140 7.98 14.48 -37.64
C GLN A 140 8.07 13.69 -36.32
N LEU A 141 9.23 13.13 -35.97
CA LEU A 141 9.39 12.47 -34.68
C LEU A 141 9.46 13.47 -33.52
N CYS A 142 9.94 14.70 -33.77
CA CYS A 142 9.95 15.79 -32.79
C CYS A 142 8.53 16.25 -32.38
N THR A 143 7.49 15.95 -33.16
CA THR A 143 6.11 16.32 -32.80
C THR A 143 5.48 15.37 -31.78
N ILE A 144 6.12 14.24 -31.48
CA ILE A 144 5.63 13.23 -30.53
C ILE A 144 6.03 13.64 -29.09
N PRO A 145 5.05 13.85 -28.19
CA PRO A 145 5.34 14.19 -26.79
C PRO A 145 6.16 13.09 -26.10
N GLY A 146 7.22 13.45 -25.38
CA GLY A 146 8.04 12.50 -24.62
C GLY A 146 9.24 11.90 -25.38
N LEU A 147 9.42 12.19 -26.68
CA LEU A 147 10.64 11.84 -27.41
C LEU A 147 11.70 12.93 -27.31
N THR A 148 12.88 12.58 -26.78
CA THR A 148 14.03 13.49 -26.76
C THR A 148 14.80 13.45 -28.08
N PRO A 149 15.50 14.53 -28.48
CA PRO A 149 16.37 14.55 -29.67
C PRO A 149 17.35 13.37 -29.75
N ILE A 150 17.85 12.93 -28.58
CA ILE A 150 18.75 11.79 -28.45
C ILE A 150 18.04 10.48 -28.80
N VAL A 151 16.81 10.29 -28.30
CA VAL A 151 16.00 9.10 -28.58
C VAL A 151 15.57 9.08 -30.05
N ILE A 152 15.17 10.23 -30.61
CA ILE A 152 14.77 10.37 -32.01
C ILE A 152 15.92 9.93 -32.94
N ASN A 153 17.13 10.43 -32.71
CA ASN A 153 18.31 10.02 -33.48
C ASN A 153 18.57 8.51 -33.37
N ARG A 154 18.36 7.90 -32.21
CA ARG A 154 18.52 6.45 -32.03
C ARG A 154 17.43 5.65 -32.75
N ILE A 155 16.20 6.16 -32.86
CA ILE A 155 15.13 5.54 -33.65
C ILE A 155 15.53 5.48 -35.12
N ILE A 156 16.00 6.61 -35.67
CA ILE A 156 16.44 6.73 -37.06
C ILE A 156 17.67 5.84 -37.32
N GLU A 157 18.69 5.95 -36.48
CA GLU A 157 19.91 5.13 -36.59
C GLU A 157 19.58 3.64 -36.52
N ARG A 158 18.65 3.25 -35.64
CA ARG A 158 18.25 1.86 -35.49
C ARG A 158 17.59 1.31 -36.75
N ARG A 159 16.59 1.99 -37.30
CA ARG A 159 15.90 1.51 -38.51
C ARG A 159 16.83 1.44 -39.72
N GLU A 160 17.80 2.35 -39.83
CA GLU A 160 18.80 2.36 -40.90
C GLU A 160 19.83 1.23 -40.76
N ARG A 161 20.33 0.96 -39.55
CA ARG A 161 21.38 -0.05 -39.33
C ARG A 161 20.89 -1.49 -39.21
N LYS A 162 19.69 -1.71 -38.66
CA LYS A 162 19.21 -3.06 -38.29
C LYS A 162 17.85 -3.41 -38.91
N GLY A 163 17.36 -2.58 -39.83
CA GLY A 163 16.10 -2.78 -40.55
C GLY A 163 14.88 -2.20 -39.84
N LEU A 164 13.77 -2.13 -40.57
CA LEU A 164 12.50 -1.55 -40.16
C LEU A 164 11.91 -2.25 -38.92
N PHE A 165 11.16 -1.49 -38.12
CA PHE A 165 10.41 -2.00 -36.99
C PHE A 165 9.18 -2.76 -37.49
N ARG A 166 8.98 -3.99 -37.01
CA ARG A 166 7.80 -4.81 -37.36
C ARG A 166 6.65 -4.58 -36.39
N PHE A 167 6.98 -4.24 -35.15
CA PHE A 167 6.05 -3.96 -34.08
C PHE A 167 6.42 -2.66 -33.38
N VAL A 168 5.44 -1.94 -32.83
CA VAL A 168 5.69 -0.73 -32.05
C VAL A 168 6.58 -1.04 -30.83
N GLU A 169 6.42 -2.24 -30.27
CA GLU A 169 7.22 -2.79 -29.17
C GLU A 169 8.70 -2.96 -29.52
N ASP A 170 9.07 -3.01 -30.80
CA ASP A 170 10.49 -3.08 -31.20
C ASP A 170 11.26 -1.81 -30.78
N LEU A 171 10.57 -0.70 -30.49
CA LEU A 171 11.17 0.50 -29.94
C LEU A 171 11.80 0.29 -28.55
N LEU A 172 11.36 -0.71 -27.77
CA LEU A 172 11.98 -1.06 -26.47
C LEU A 172 13.43 -1.55 -26.62
N LYS A 173 13.84 -1.94 -27.83
CA LYS A 173 15.24 -2.30 -28.13
C LYS A 173 16.15 -1.07 -28.25
N ILE A 174 15.59 0.14 -28.21
CA ILE A 174 16.33 1.40 -28.27
C ILE A 174 16.61 1.88 -26.86
N LYS A 175 17.90 2.06 -26.55
CA LYS A 175 18.33 2.64 -25.28
C LYS A 175 17.71 4.03 -25.11
N GLY A 176 16.97 4.23 -24.02
CA GLY A 176 16.24 5.47 -23.73
C GLY A 176 14.75 5.42 -24.07
N ILE A 177 14.24 4.32 -24.62
CA ILE A 177 12.80 4.04 -24.73
C ILE A 177 12.49 2.88 -23.79
N ASN A 178 11.87 3.19 -22.65
CA ASN A 178 11.31 2.20 -21.73
C ASN A 178 9.80 2.09 -21.95
N TYR A 179 9.12 1.22 -21.22
CA TYR A 179 7.69 1.00 -21.37
C TYR A 179 6.84 2.24 -21.08
N ILE A 180 7.31 3.14 -20.21
CA ILE A 180 6.62 4.41 -19.89
C ILE A 180 6.69 5.37 -21.08
N VAL A 181 7.88 5.57 -21.62
CA VAL A 181 8.08 6.37 -22.84
C VAL A 181 7.26 5.76 -23.97
N LEU A 182 7.34 4.44 -24.15
CA LEU A 182 6.58 3.75 -25.20
C LEU A 182 5.06 3.93 -25.02
N ALA A 183 4.53 3.81 -23.81
CA ALA A 183 3.11 4.01 -23.52
C ALA A 183 2.67 5.46 -23.79
N SER A 184 3.49 6.44 -23.41
CA SER A 184 3.21 7.86 -23.63
C SER A 184 3.19 8.25 -25.12
N ILE A 185 4.02 7.60 -25.94
CA ILE A 185 4.09 7.86 -27.38
C ILE A 185 3.17 6.96 -28.20
N ARG A 186 2.61 5.89 -27.60
CA ARG A 186 1.89 4.82 -28.31
C ARG A 186 0.70 5.33 -29.11
N SER A 187 0.00 6.34 -28.60
CA SER A 187 -1.15 6.96 -29.27
C SER A 187 -0.77 7.87 -30.43
N TYR A 188 0.53 8.12 -30.65
CA TYR A 188 1.05 9.02 -31.66
C TYR A 188 1.83 8.30 -32.77
N ILE A 189 2.07 6.99 -32.66
CA ILE A 189 2.96 6.25 -33.56
C ILE A 189 2.33 5.01 -34.18
N THR A 190 2.78 4.65 -35.39
CA THR A 190 2.41 3.39 -36.08
C THR A 190 3.63 2.79 -36.77
N VAL A 191 3.57 1.50 -37.12
CA VAL A 191 4.57 0.80 -37.96
C VAL A 191 4.05 0.50 -39.37
N ASP A 192 2.74 0.61 -39.59
CA ASP A 192 2.04 0.32 -40.85
C ASP A 192 1.39 1.58 -41.45
N ASP A 193 1.48 1.75 -42.77
CA ASP A 193 0.85 2.84 -43.54
C ASP A 193 -0.64 2.60 -43.90
N ARG A 194 -1.30 1.63 -43.26
CA ARG A 194 -2.68 1.25 -43.64
C ARG A 194 -3.69 2.30 -43.18
N GLN A 195 -4.08 3.20 -44.10
CA GLN A 195 -5.34 3.95 -43.99
C GLN A 195 -6.50 2.97 -44.11
N ILE A 196 -7.37 2.90 -43.10
CA ILE A 196 -8.58 2.08 -43.16
C ILE A 196 -9.60 2.78 -44.08
N PRO A 197 -10.08 2.15 -45.18
CA PRO A 197 -11.10 2.72 -46.06
C PRO A 197 -12.49 2.68 -45.41
N ILE A 198 -13.28 3.72 -45.68
CA ILE A 198 -14.68 3.90 -45.25
C ILE A 198 -15.62 3.21 -46.29
N SER A 199 -16.73 2.60 -45.82
CA SER A 199 -17.89 1.98 -46.54
C SER A 199 -17.80 0.46 -46.84
N VAL A 200 -18.81 -0.43 -46.77
CA VAL A 200 -20.26 -0.43 -46.46
C VAL A 200 -20.77 -1.90 -46.30
N SER A 201 -21.78 -2.11 -45.44
CA SER A 201 -22.88 -3.14 -45.37
C SER A 201 -22.68 -4.69 -45.41
N GLN A 202 -23.54 -5.33 -44.60
CA GLN A 202 -23.82 -6.78 -44.44
C GLN A 202 -24.08 -7.56 -45.74
N SER A 203 -23.55 -8.79 -45.85
CA SER A 203 -24.33 -10.04 -45.92
C SER A 203 -23.49 -11.30 -46.22
N SER A 204 -23.97 -12.43 -45.69
CA SER A 204 -23.68 -13.86 -45.97
C SER A 204 -22.56 -14.58 -45.19
N ILE A 205 -23.02 -15.57 -44.43
CA ILE A 205 -22.30 -16.58 -43.64
C ILE A 205 -21.89 -17.75 -44.54
N LEU A 206 -20.63 -18.20 -44.44
CA LEU A 206 -20.18 -19.60 -44.53
C LEU A 206 -18.85 -19.70 -43.75
N GLU A 207 -18.81 -20.50 -42.69
CA GLU A 207 -17.58 -20.83 -41.90
C GLU A 207 -16.87 -22.08 -42.50
N PRO A 208 -15.63 -22.45 -42.08
CA PRO A 208 -14.67 -21.81 -41.15
C PRO A 208 -13.21 -21.74 -41.67
N SER A 209 -12.45 -20.69 -41.33
CA SER A 209 -11.01 -20.82 -41.03
C SER A 209 -10.46 -19.61 -40.27
N VAL A 210 -10.06 -19.89 -39.02
CA VAL A 210 -8.87 -19.41 -38.30
C VAL A 210 -8.51 -17.91 -38.39
N ASN A 211 -8.51 -17.26 -37.21
CA ASN A 211 -7.87 -15.99 -36.82
C ASN A 211 -8.70 -14.69 -36.91
N ASN A 212 -9.19 -14.23 -35.76
CA ASN A 212 -8.71 -13.02 -35.06
C ASN A 212 -9.66 -12.67 -33.91
N LEU A 213 -9.19 -12.83 -32.67
CA LEU A 213 -9.76 -12.17 -31.50
C LEU A 213 -9.43 -10.68 -31.58
N TYR A 214 -10.44 -9.80 -31.47
CA TYR A 214 -10.52 -8.65 -30.55
C TYR A 214 -11.96 -8.09 -30.58
N PRO A 215 -12.69 -7.96 -29.46
CA PRO A 215 -13.88 -7.13 -29.39
C PRO A 215 -13.51 -5.67 -29.17
N THR A 216 -14.13 -4.79 -29.94
CA THR A 216 -14.10 -3.34 -29.79
C THR A 216 -14.98 -2.90 -28.60
N LEU A 217 -14.44 -2.07 -27.70
CA LEU A 217 -15.22 -1.46 -26.63
C LEU A 217 -16.21 -0.43 -27.20
N ASN A 218 -17.49 -0.68 -26.95
CA ASN A 218 -18.60 0.21 -27.21
C ASN A 218 -18.57 1.38 -26.21
N LYS A 219 -18.31 2.59 -26.69
CA LYS A 219 -18.55 3.83 -25.94
C LYS A 219 -20.06 3.98 -25.78
N ASN A 220 -20.56 3.81 -24.56
CA ASN A 220 -21.64 4.60 -23.96
C ASN A 220 -21.95 4.06 -22.56
N ASN A 221 -21.35 4.70 -21.54
CA ASN A 221 -22.06 5.13 -20.34
C ASN A 221 -21.16 6.06 -19.52
N ASN A 222 -21.61 7.30 -19.40
CA ASN A 222 -21.00 8.35 -18.60
C ASN A 222 -21.26 8.05 -17.12
N ASN A 223 -20.19 7.76 -16.37
CA ASN A 223 -19.91 8.15 -14.98
C ASN A 223 -18.87 7.20 -14.38
N VAL A 224 -17.58 7.43 -14.64
CA VAL A 224 -16.50 6.83 -13.87
C VAL A 224 -15.44 7.89 -13.65
N THR A 225 -15.27 8.30 -12.40
CA THR A 225 -14.14 9.12 -11.93
C THR A 225 -13.29 8.25 -11.01
N SER A 226 -12.20 7.69 -11.54
CA SER A 226 -10.95 7.35 -10.83
C SER A 226 -10.07 6.50 -11.76
N ASP A 227 -9.52 7.12 -12.82
CA ASP A 227 -8.64 6.44 -13.77
C ASP A 227 -7.21 6.35 -13.23
N SER A 228 -7.03 5.44 -12.29
CA SER A 228 -5.88 4.54 -12.24
C SER A 228 -6.38 3.15 -11.85
N LEU A 229 -7.34 2.63 -12.63
CA LEU A 229 -7.48 1.18 -12.74
C LEU A 229 -6.07 0.67 -13.03
N SER A 230 -5.48 -0.01 -12.06
CA SER A 230 -4.13 -0.55 -12.14
C SER A 230 -3.93 -1.14 -13.53
N LEU A 231 -2.92 -0.67 -14.27
CA LEU A 231 -2.58 -1.21 -15.59
C LEU A 231 -2.54 -2.74 -15.56
N ALA A 232 -2.20 -3.36 -14.42
CA ALA A 232 -2.28 -4.80 -14.22
C ALA A 232 -3.72 -5.36 -14.27
N SER A 233 -4.70 -4.70 -13.67
CA SER A 233 -6.12 -5.10 -13.73
C SER A 233 -6.66 -4.96 -15.16
N LEU A 234 -6.35 -3.86 -15.84
CA LEU A 234 -6.76 -3.65 -17.23
C LEU A 234 -6.08 -4.67 -18.17
N LEU A 235 -4.78 -4.93 -17.97
CA LEU A 235 -4.04 -5.95 -18.75
C LEU A 235 -4.59 -7.36 -18.48
N LEU A 236 -4.91 -7.71 -17.24
CA LEU A 236 -5.48 -9.01 -16.90
C LEU A 236 -6.89 -9.18 -17.48
N GLU A 237 -7.76 -8.17 -17.38
CA GLU A 237 -9.11 -8.20 -17.97
C GLU A 237 -9.11 -8.30 -19.49
N THR A 238 -8.07 -7.76 -20.16
CA THR A 238 -7.92 -7.88 -21.62
C THR A 238 -7.36 -9.22 -22.10
N LEU A 239 -6.87 -10.07 -21.20
CA LEU A 239 -6.37 -11.41 -21.56
C LEU A 239 -7.54 -12.40 -21.69
N PRO A 240 -7.49 -13.37 -22.61
CA PRO A 240 -8.41 -14.50 -22.63
C PRO A 240 -8.43 -15.24 -21.28
N PRO A 241 -9.59 -15.75 -20.81
CA PRO A 241 -9.69 -16.47 -19.55
C PRO A 241 -8.68 -17.62 -19.42
N GLU A 242 -8.35 -18.32 -20.52
CA GLU A 242 -7.35 -19.39 -20.49
C GLU A 242 -5.95 -18.86 -20.19
N LEU A 243 -5.57 -17.68 -20.72
CA LEU A 243 -4.26 -17.08 -20.47
C LEU A 243 -4.18 -16.39 -19.10
N GLN A 244 -5.28 -15.80 -18.63
CA GLN A 244 -5.39 -15.33 -17.23
C GLN A 244 -5.14 -16.48 -16.27
N THR A 245 -5.79 -17.63 -16.53
CA THR A 245 -5.66 -18.84 -15.73
C THR A 245 -4.23 -19.36 -15.77
N ILE A 246 -3.59 -19.48 -16.94
CA ILE A 246 -2.20 -19.97 -17.09
C ILE A 246 -1.18 -19.05 -16.38
N LEU A 247 -1.35 -17.73 -16.48
CA LEU A 247 -0.45 -16.77 -15.86
C LEU A 247 -0.60 -16.75 -14.33
N LEU A 248 -1.83 -16.82 -13.83
CA LEU A 248 -2.12 -16.91 -12.39
C LEU A 248 -1.81 -18.31 -11.84
N SER A 249 -1.91 -19.37 -12.63
CA SER A 249 -1.65 -20.76 -12.19
C SER A 249 -0.18 -21.18 -12.16
N SER A 250 0.75 -20.30 -12.53
CA SER A 250 2.15 -20.67 -12.78
C SER A 250 2.98 -21.00 -11.53
N THR A 251 2.37 -21.07 -10.34
CA THR A 251 2.96 -21.71 -9.16
C THR A 251 1.97 -22.70 -8.54
N SER A 252 1.84 -23.87 -9.17
CA SER A 252 1.30 -25.05 -8.49
C SER A 252 2.28 -25.47 -7.38
N SER A 253 2.15 -24.84 -6.21
CA SER A 253 2.71 -25.43 -5.00
C SER A 253 1.97 -26.74 -4.78
N GLN A 254 2.72 -27.85 -4.64
CA GLN A 254 2.15 -29.10 -4.16
C GLN A 254 1.44 -28.77 -2.86
N HIS A 255 0.11 -28.75 -2.89
CA HIS A 255 -0.67 -28.39 -1.72
C HIS A 255 -0.27 -29.32 -0.58
N PRO A 256 0.16 -28.78 0.58
CA PRO A 256 0.28 -29.63 1.75
C PRO A 256 -1.07 -30.32 1.94
N GLN A 257 -1.04 -31.64 2.06
CA GLN A 257 -2.19 -32.46 2.44
C GLN A 257 -2.54 -32.06 3.88
N VAL A 258 -3.26 -30.95 4.04
CA VAL A 258 -3.91 -30.63 5.31
C VAL A 258 -5.05 -31.62 5.41
N THR A 259 -4.79 -32.74 6.07
CA THR A 259 -5.82 -33.67 6.52
C THR A 259 -6.66 -32.91 7.54
N ILE A 260 -7.71 -32.24 7.06
CA ILE A 260 -8.78 -31.73 7.93
C ILE A 260 -9.51 -32.99 8.41
N CYS A 261 -9.01 -33.57 9.49
CA CYS A 261 -9.76 -34.58 10.22
C CYS A 261 -11.11 -33.96 10.56
N LYS A 262 -12.21 -34.61 10.17
CA LYS A 262 -13.60 -34.25 10.53
C LYS A 262 -13.89 -34.29 12.05
N ASN A 263 -12.85 -34.37 12.89
CA ASN A 263 -12.94 -34.18 14.32
C ASN A 263 -12.93 -32.68 14.61
N LYS A 264 -13.62 -32.24 15.67
CA LYS A 264 -13.61 -30.85 16.13
C LYS A 264 -12.17 -30.34 16.14
N GLN A 265 -11.85 -29.38 15.28
CA GLN A 265 -10.53 -28.77 15.25
C GLN A 265 -10.28 -28.16 16.63
N THR A 266 -9.28 -28.68 17.34
CA THR A 266 -8.93 -28.24 18.70
C THR A 266 -7.84 -27.18 18.70
N TYR A 267 -7.21 -26.93 17.54
CA TYR A 267 -6.10 -26.00 17.41
C TYR A 267 -6.47 -24.83 16.49
N PHE A 268 -5.86 -23.67 16.68
CA PHE A 268 -5.98 -22.55 15.75
C PHE A 268 -4.60 -21.94 15.49
N ARG A 269 -4.42 -21.35 14.30
CA ARG A 269 -3.17 -20.67 13.94
C ARG A 269 -3.38 -19.17 13.95
N PHE A 270 -2.54 -18.49 14.72
CA PHE A 270 -2.47 -17.04 14.75
C PHE A 270 -1.27 -16.56 13.93
N ALA A 271 -1.48 -15.55 13.09
CA ALA A 271 -0.42 -14.90 12.33
C ALA A 271 -0.40 -13.38 12.57
N SER A 272 0.77 -12.77 12.41
CA SER A 272 0.95 -11.33 12.30
C SER A 272 1.59 -11.00 10.96
N TRP A 273 1.13 -9.94 10.30
CA TRP A 273 1.70 -9.52 9.03
C TRP A 273 1.59 -8.00 8.81
N ASN A 274 2.74 -7.33 8.73
CA ASN A 274 2.81 -5.98 8.19
C ASN A 274 2.70 -6.07 6.66
N LEU A 275 1.62 -5.51 6.09
CA LEU A 275 1.35 -5.55 4.65
C LEU A 275 1.89 -4.33 3.90
N GLN A 276 2.72 -3.49 4.54
CA GLN A 276 3.43 -2.36 3.93
C GLN A 276 2.52 -1.42 3.13
N GLN A 277 1.89 -0.46 3.80
CA GLN A 277 0.91 0.47 3.21
C GLN A 277 -0.19 -0.24 2.41
N LEU A 278 -1.03 -1.02 3.08
CA LEU A 278 -2.19 -1.67 2.46
C LEU A 278 -3.27 -0.63 2.11
N THR A 279 -3.12 0.02 0.96
CA THR A 279 -4.08 0.95 0.38
C THR A 279 -5.11 0.24 -0.49
N ASN A 280 -6.18 0.96 -0.86
CA ASN A 280 -7.17 0.46 -1.80
C ASN A 280 -6.55 0.08 -3.16
N ASP A 281 -5.62 0.89 -3.68
CA ASP A 281 -4.94 0.61 -4.95
C ASP A 281 -4.07 -0.65 -4.86
N LYS A 282 -3.35 -0.82 -3.74
CA LYS A 282 -2.50 -1.99 -3.51
C LYS A 282 -3.33 -3.27 -3.48
N VAL A 283 -4.43 -3.27 -2.72
CA VAL A 283 -5.27 -4.47 -2.58
C VAL A 283 -6.15 -4.72 -3.81
N GLN A 284 -6.40 -3.73 -4.68
CA GLN A 284 -7.12 -3.99 -5.93
C GLN A 284 -6.25 -4.72 -6.96
N ASN A 285 -4.93 -4.72 -6.80
CA ASN A 285 -4.04 -5.54 -7.62
C ASN A 285 -4.37 -7.05 -7.43
N PRO A 286 -4.67 -7.78 -8.52
CA PRO A 286 -5.04 -9.19 -8.43
C PRO A 286 -3.93 -10.08 -7.88
N GLY A 287 -2.65 -9.79 -8.19
CA GLY A 287 -1.51 -10.51 -7.64
C GLY A 287 -1.33 -10.31 -6.13
N VAL A 288 -1.61 -9.11 -5.62
CA VAL A 288 -1.60 -8.85 -4.18
C VAL A 288 -2.70 -9.64 -3.49
N LYS A 289 -3.94 -9.60 -3.99
CA LYS A 289 -5.06 -10.39 -3.44
C LYS A 289 -4.76 -11.89 -3.47
N GLU A 290 -4.25 -12.37 -4.60
CA GLU A 290 -3.86 -13.77 -4.77
C GLU A 290 -2.86 -14.19 -3.71
N VAL A 291 -1.72 -13.49 -3.59
CA VAL A 291 -0.67 -13.81 -2.63
C VAL A 291 -1.23 -13.80 -1.21
N VAL A 292 -1.91 -12.73 -0.80
CA VAL A 292 -2.45 -12.62 0.57
C VAL A 292 -3.42 -13.74 0.88
N CYS A 293 -4.40 -13.99 0.02
CA CYS A 293 -5.42 -15.02 0.27
C CYS A 293 -4.82 -16.43 0.21
N ARG A 294 -3.92 -16.70 -0.74
CA ARG A 294 -3.22 -17.99 -0.80
C ARG A 294 -2.39 -18.24 0.43
N THR A 295 -1.62 -17.25 0.91
CA THR A 295 -0.85 -17.38 2.15
C THR A 295 -1.76 -17.73 3.33
N ILE A 296 -2.91 -17.08 3.46
CA ILE A 296 -3.89 -17.37 4.52
C ILE A 296 -4.39 -18.82 4.43
N LEU A 297 -4.79 -19.27 3.24
CA LEU A 297 -5.39 -20.59 3.01
C LEU A 297 -4.35 -21.72 3.06
N GLU A 298 -3.19 -21.56 2.40
CA GLU A 298 -2.09 -22.54 2.34
C GLU A 298 -1.52 -22.87 3.72
N HIS A 299 -1.46 -21.89 4.61
CA HIS A 299 -0.92 -22.07 5.95
C HIS A 299 -1.99 -22.33 7.02
N ASN A 300 -3.26 -22.45 6.63
CA ASN A 300 -4.40 -22.70 7.51
C ASN A 300 -4.46 -21.70 8.68
N PHE A 301 -4.23 -20.41 8.38
CA PHE A 301 -4.38 -19.37 9.38
C PHE A 301 -5.84 -19.22 9.77
N SER A 302 -6.09 -18.94 11.04
CA SER A 302 -7.42 -18.84 11.63
C SER A 302 -7.74 -17.40 12.04
N LEU A 303 -6.70 -16.68 12.46
CA LEU A 303 -6.74 -15.31 12.92
C LEU A 303 -5.43 -14.63 12.51
N ILE A 304 -5.51 -13.46 11.89
CA ILE A 304 -4.36 -12.72 11.40
C ILE A 304 -4.47 -11.27 11.89
N GLY A 305 -3.45 -10.79 12.60
CA GLY A 305 -3.29 -9.37 12.90
C GLY A 305 -2.50 -8.67 11.80
N ILE A 306 -3.03 -7.57 11.28
CA ILE A 306 -2.47 -6.82 10.16
C ILE A 306 -2.01 -5.44 10.63
N GLN A 307 -0.80 -5.04 10.19
CA GLN A 307 -0.24 -3.70 10.39
C GLN A 307 -0.17 -2.92 9.06
N GLU A 308 0.03 -1.59 9.17
CA GLU A 308 0.15 -0.64 8.06
C GLU A 308 -1.03 -0.62 7.07
N ILE A 309 -2.25 -0.63 7.58
CA ILE A 309 -3.43 -0.44 6.73
C ILE A 309 -3.58 1.05 6.42
N GLY A 310 -3.62 1.40 5.14
CA GLY A 310 -3.74 2.80 4.68
C GLY A 310 -5.19 3.26 4.47
N ASN A 311 -6.09 2.36 4.13
CA ASN A 311 -7.51 2.65 3.90
C ASN A 311 -8.40 1.67 4.68
N LYS A 312 -9.51 2.17 5.24
CA LYS A 312 -10.40 1.34 6.08
C LYS A 312 -11.06 0.20 5.31
N GLU A 313 -11.25 0.41 4.01
CA GLU A 313 -11.94 -0.53 3.12
C GLU A 313 -11.01 -1.64 2.62
N ALA A 314 -9.69 -1.51 2.79
CA ALA A 314 -8.70 -2.40 2.18
C ALA A 314 -8.88 -3.87 2.59
N LEU A 315 -9.12 -4.13 3.89
CA LEU A 315 -9.39 -5.47 4.38
C LEU A 315 -10.71 -6.04 3.83
N GLY A 316 -11.70 -5.18 3.55
CA GLY A 316 -12.97 -5.60 2.96
C GLY A 316 -12.79 -6.29 1.60
N TYR A 317 -11.85 -5.83 0.77
CA TYR A 317 -11.54 -6.48 -0.51
C TYR A 317 -10.90 -7.86 -0.34
N ILE A 318 -10.05 -8.05 0.67
CA ILE A 318 -9.47 -9.36 0.99
C ILE A 318 -10.55 -10.33 1.47
N ILE A 319 -11.42 -9.87 2.38
CA ILE A 319 -12.51 -10.67 2.92
C ILE A 319 -13.52 -11.05 1.84
N GLN A 320 -13.82 -10.13 0.91
CA GLN A 320 -14.68 -10.43 -0.24
C GLN A 320 -14.09 -11.56 -1.08
N GLU A 321 -12.79 -11.54 -1.35
CA GLU A 321 -12.11 -12.57 -2.14
C GLU A 321 -12.02 -13.91 -1.38
N LEU A 322 -11.78 -13.89 -0.06
CA LEU A 322 -11.76 -15.11 0.76
C LEU A 322 -13.13 -15.78 0.85
N ASN A 323 -14.21 -15.00 0.94
CA ASN A 323 -15.58 -15.55 1.05
C ASN A 323 -16.22 -15.86 -0.31
N ASN A 324 -15.90 -15.09 -1.35
CA ASN A 324 -16.44 -15.23 -2.70
C ASN A 324 -15.31 -15.13 -3.73
N PRO A 325 -14.49 -16.19 -3.87
CA PRO A 325 -13.28 -16.14 -4.67
C PRO A 325 -13.58 -15.87 -6.15
N THR A 326 -12.87 -14.90 -6.71
CA THR A 326 -12.91 -14.50 -8.12
C THR A 326 -11.66 -14.95 -8.86
N ILE A 327 -10.52 -15.00 -8.18
CA ILE A 327 -9.19 -15.36 -8.71
C ILE A 327 -9.12 -16.89 -8.87
N PRO A 328 -8.70 -17.43 -10.04
CA PRO A 328 -8.67 -18.87 -10.32
C PRO A 328 -7.99 -19.71 -9.24
N LEU A 329 -6.79 -19.32 -8.78
CA LEU A 329 -6.09 -20.10 -7.75
C LEU A 329 -6.79 -20.13 -6.41
N ILE A 330 -7.56 -19.09 -6.06
CA ILE A 330 -8.35 -19.07 -4.82
C ILE A 330 -9.66 -19.85 -5.03
N LYS A 331 -10.24 -19.77 -6.24
CA LYS A 331 -11.39 -20.59 -6.64
C LYS A 331 -11.06 -22.06 -6.60
N ASP A 332 -9.89 -22.51 -7.05
CA ASP A 332 -9.51 -23.92 -7.04
C ASP A 332 -9.36 -24.47 -5.60
N TRP A 333 -9.12 -23.57 -4.64
CA TRP A 333 -9.21 -23.92 -3.23
C TRP A 333 -10.64 -24.23 -2.77
N SER A 334 -11.71 -23.97 -3.56
CA SER A 334 -13.16 -24.17 -3.25
C SER A 334 -13.52 -25.55 -2.73
N ASN A 335 -12.74 -26.56 -3.11
CA ASN A 335 -12.96 -27.94 -2.71
C ASN A 335 -12.45 -28.27 -1.29
N ARG A 336 -11.89 -27.27 -0.58
CA ARG A 336 -11.50 -27.32 0.84
C ARG A 336 -12.38 -26.37 1.66
N HIS A 337 -12.33 -26.46 2.98
CA HIS A 337 -13.17 -25.64 3.85
C HIS A 337 -12.88 -24.14 3.63
N HIS A 338 -13.77 -23.44 2.93
CA HIS A 338 -13.79 -21.97 2.90
C HIS A 338 -14.46 -21.53 4.19
N GLY A 339 -13.64 -21.04 5.11
CA GLY A 339 -14.12 -20.45 6.35
C GLY A 339 -15.16 -19.35 6.11
N LYS A 340 -15.77 -18.88 7.20
CA LYS A 340 -16.60 -17.68 7.19
C LYS A 340 -15.75 -16.52 7.67
N TRP A 341 -15.09 -15.84 6.73
CA TRP A 341 -14.13 -14.81 7.05
C TRP A 341 -14.78 -13.48 7.37
N ASN A 342 -14.28 -12.82 8.42
CA ASN A 342 -14.68 -11.48 8.83
C ASN A 342 -13.43 -10.67 9.22
N TYR A 343 -13.60 -9.37 9.41
CA TYR A 343 -12.52 -8.48 9.80
C TYR A 343 -12.96 -7.46 10.85
N THR A 344 -11.98 -6.88 11.51
CA THR A 344 -12.16 -5.68 12.34
C THR A 344 -11.01 -4.73 12.12
N ILE A 345 -11.29 -3.43 12.18
CA ILE A 345 -10.32 -2.38 11.92
C ILE A 345 -10.41 -1.31 12.99
N SER A 346 -9.26 -0.78 13.39
CA SER A 346 -9.18 0.30 14.36
C SER A 346 -9.70 1.63 13.78
N ASP A 347 -9.93 2.60 14.67
CA ASP A 347 -9.86 4.01 14.26
C ASP A 347 -8.42 4.38 13.86
N VAL A 348 -8.18 5.64 13.51
CA VAL A 348 -6.82 6.11 13.13
C VAL A 348 -5.84 5.84 14.28
N ALA A 349 -4.96 4.86 14.09
CA ALA A 349 -3.95 4.47 15.07
C ALA A 349 -2.82 5.50 15.11
N GLY A 350 -2.38 5.98 13.95
CA GLY A 350 -1.33 6.97 13.82
C GLY A 350 -1.28 7.61 12.44
N ARG A 351 -0.21 8.35 12.15
CA ARG A 351 0.06 8.94 10.83
C ARG A 351 1.03 8.06 10.04
N MET A 352 0.79 7.94 8.74
CA MET A 352 1.75 7.42 7.77
C MET A 352 2.19 8.53 6.81
N PHE A 353 3.12 8.24 5.89
CA PHE A 353 3.49 9.19 4.84
C PHE A 353 2.24 9.58 4.04
N GLN A 354 1.89 10.86 4.05
CA GLN A 354 0.73 11.44 3.36
C GLN A 354 -0.64 10.78 3.69
N GLY A 355 -0.78 10.14 4.85
CA GLY A 355 -2.01 9.41 5.18
C GLY A 355 -2.21 9.06 6.66
N SER A 356 -3.30 8.34 6.92
CA SER A 356 -3.61 7.77 8.23
C SER A 356 -3.29 6.28 8.24
N GLU A 357 -2.83 5.79 9.39
CA GLU A 357 -2.54 4.38 9.59
C GLU A 357 -3.56 3.72 10.49
N TYR A 358 -4.02 2.54 10.07
CA TYR A 358 -4.96 1.69 10.79
C TYR A 358 -4.31 0.34 11.09
N LEU A 359 -4.79 -0.30 12.15
CA LEU A 359 -4.45 -1.66 12.54
C LEU A 359 -5.70 -2.52 12.43
N GLY A 360 -5.55 -3.80 12.08
CA GLY A 360 -6.72 -4.63 11.80
C GLY A 360 -6.50 -6.10 12.10
N PHE A 361 -7.58 -6.85 12.01
CA PHE A 361 -7.58 -8.30 12.11
C PHE A 361 -8.47 -8.90 11.03
N ILE A 362 -8.06 -10.04 10.50
CA ILE A 362 -8.86 -10.95 9.67
C ILE A 362 -9.05 -12.26 10.45
N TYR A 363 -10.24 -12.82 10.49
CA TYR A 363 -10.53 -14.03 11.27
C TYR A 363 -11.63 -14.88 10.66
N ASP A 364 -11.56 -16.19 10.92
CA ASP A 364 -12.57 -17.16 10.48
C ASP A 364 -13.57 -17.46 11.60
N GLU A 365 -14.81 -16.99 11.45
CA GLU A 365 -15.90 -17.22 12.40
C GLU A 365 -16.40 -18.67 12.40
N SER A 366 -16.19 -19.41 11.30
CA SER A 366 -16.75 -20.76 11.13
C SER A 366 -16.11 -21.79 12.06
N ILE A 367 -14.89 -21.51 12.53
CA ILE A 367 -14.15 -22.32 13.50
C ILE A 367 -14.34 -21.81 14.94
N GLY A 368 -15.38 -21.02 15.22
CA GLY A 368 -15.71 -20.60 16.59
C GLY A 368 -14.80 -19.51 17.16
N ILE A 369 -14.25 -18.65 16.30
CA ILE A 369 -13.61 -17.39 16.70
C ILE A 369 -14.66 -16.29 16.67
N GLU A 370 -14.92 -15.67 17.82
CA GLU A 370 -15.90 -14.59 17.97
C GLU A 370 -15.22 -13.33 18.49
N LEU A 371 -15.41 -12.22 17.79
CA LEU A 371 -15.00 -10.90 18.25
C LEU A 371 -15.87 -10.44 19.42
N LYS A 372 -15.28 -10.29 20.62
CA LYS A 372 -15.98 -9.74 21.79
C LYS A 372 -15.85 -8.23 21.91
N LYS A 373 -14.62 -7.73 21.71
CA LYS A 373 -14.31 -6.32 21.91
C LYS A 373 -13.14 -5.90 21.05
N ALA A 374 -13.17 -4.67 20.55
CA ALA A 374 -12.05 -4.04 19.87
C ALA A 374 -11.99 -2.55 20.24
N SER A 375 -10.78 -2.02 20.48
CA SER A 375 -10.60 -0.60 20.76
C SER A 375 -9.14 -0.17 20.61
N LEU A 376 -8.88 1.08 20.22
CA LEU A 376 -7.56 1.69 20.40
C LEU A 376 -7.32 2.04 21.87
N LEU A 377 -6.11 1.77 22.35
CA LEU A 377 -5.69 2.18 23.68
C LEU A 377 -5.21 3.65 23.67
N PRO A 378 -5.55 4.47 24.68
CA PRO A 378 -5.31 5.92 24.67
C PRO A 378 -3.86 6.31 25.03
N PHE A 379 -2.86 5.66 24.42
CA PHE A 379 -1.43 5.89 24.70
C PHE A 379 -0.75 6.87 23.73
N LYS A 380 -1.46 7.92 23.29
CA LYS A 380 -0.95 8.90 22.29
C LYS A 380 0.35 9.61 22.69
N ASN A 381 0.68 9.65 23.97
CA ASN A 381 1.92 10.26 24.48
C ASN A 381 3.11 9.28 24.53
N TYR A 382 2.84 7.98 24.36
CA TYR A 382 3.82 6.91 24.50
C TYR A 382 4.10 6.19 23.18
N PHE A 383 3.10 6.11 22.30
CA PHE A 383 3.24 5.50 20.98
C PHE A 383 2.80 6.48 19.89
N THR A 384 3.58 6.57 18.81
CA THR A 384 3.18 7.30 17.60
C THR A 384 1.95 6.68 16.95
N ARG A 385 1.84 5.35 17.00
CA ARG A 385 0.62 4.61 16.65
C ARG A 385 0.02 3.98 17.89
N SER A 386 -1.20 4.36 18.24
CA SER A 386 -1.89 3.83 19.41
C SER A 386 -2.09 2.32 19.28
N PRO A 387 -1.75 1.52 20.30
CA PRO A 387 -1.97 0.07 20.28
C PRO A 387 -3.44 -0.29 20.03
N TYR A 388 -3.68 -1.31 19.22
CA TYR A 388 -5.03 -1.82 18.96
C TYR A 388 -5.27 -3.10 19.74
N ILE A 389 -6.14 -3.05 20.75
CA ILE A 389 -6.51 -4.19 21.58
C ILE A 389 -7.79 -4.83 21.06
N VAL A 390 -7.77 -6.16 20.91
CA VAL A 390 -8.92 -6.94 20.48
C VAL A 390 -9.04 -8.19 21.35
N ILE A 391 -10.26 -8.47 21.81
CA ILE A 391 -10.59 -9.66 22.59
C ILE A 391 -11.39 -10.60 21.71
N PHE A 392 -10.84 -11.80 21.49
CA PHE A 392 -11.52 -12.87 20.78
C PHE A 392 -11.86 -13.99 21.75
N ARG A 393 -13.11 -14.46 21.68
CA ARG A 393 -13.52 -15.72 22.31
C ARG A 393 -13.32 -16.84 21.28
N ILE A 394 -12.55 -17.85 21.65
CA ILE A 394 -12.17 -18.99 20.80
C ILE A 394 -12.76 -20.28 21.40
N TYR A 395 -13.47 -21.04 20.58
CA TYR A 395 -14.15 -22.30 20.94
C TYR A 395 -15.07 -22.17 22.18
N ASP A 396 -15.74 -21.02 22.32
CA ASP A 396 -16.64 -20.66 23.43
C ASP A 396 -16.05 -20.75 24.85
N LYS A 397 -14.76 -21.04 24.98
CA LYS A 397 -14.11 -21.34 26.27
C LYS A 397 -12.96 -20.40 26.59
N TYR A 398 -12.17 -20.01 25.58
CA TYR A 398 -10.94 -19.26 25.79
C TYR A 398 -11.11 -17.82 25.34
N GLU A 399 -10.84 -16.85 26.21
CA GLU A 399 -10.80 -15.44 25.84
C GLU A 399 -9.35 -14.99 25.72
N PHE A 400 -8.91 -14.77 24.48
CA PHE A 400 -7.59 -14.27 24.18
C PHE A 400 -7.62 -12.77 23.97
N VAL A 401 -6.58 -12.10 24.49
CA VAL A 401 -6.37 -10.66 24.33
C VAL A 401 -5.20 -10.45 23.38
N PHE A 402 -5.50 -9.86 22.24
CA PHE A 402 -4.55 -9.56 21.18
C PHE A 402 -4.24 -8.08 21.20
N VAL A 403 -2.95 -7.75 21.29
CA VAL A 403 -2.46 -6.37 21.31
C VAL A 403 -1.58 -6.16 20.08
N ASN A 404 -2.17 -5.54 19.07
CA ASN A 404 -1.53 -5.25 17.80
C ASN A 404 -0.75 -3.93 17.89
N LEU A 405 0.55 -4.00 17.60
CA LEU A 405 1.50 -2.89 17.67
C LEU A 405 2.19 -2.66 16.32
N HIS A 406 2.52 -1.40 16.06
CA HIS A 406 3.47 -1.02 15.02
C HIS A 406 4.30 0.16 15.53
N LEU A 407 5.53 -0.12 15.97
CA LEU A 407 6.42 0.90 16.51
C LEU A 407 7.05 1.71 15.37
N LYS A 408 7.45 2.95 15.66
CA LYS A 408 8.12 3.78 14.66
C LYS A 408 9.48 3.18 14.28
N ALA A 409 9.78 3.13 12.98
CA ALA A 409 11.08 2.67 12.50
C ALA A 409 12.21 3.65 12.81
N ARG A 410 13.40 3.10 13.05
CA ARG A 410 14.64 3.81 13.30
C ARG A 410 15.14 4.48 12.01
N ARG A 411 14.77 5.73 11.73
CA ARG A 411 15.31 6.48 10.58
C ARG A 411 16.71 7.02 10.90
N LEU A 412 17.43 7.44 9.86
CA LEU A 412 18.82 7.90 9.90
C LEU A 412 19.03 9.21 10.68
N ASP A 413 17.97 9.85 11.18
CA ASP A 413 18.01 11.00 12.07
C ASP A 413 18.14 10.57 13.53
N GLU A 414 19.12 11.15 14.23
CA GLU A 414 19.44 10.82 15.63
C GLU A 414 18.23 10.99 16.57
N ASN A 415 17.32 11.91 16.27
CA ASN A 415 16.10 12.14 17.04
C ASN A 415 15.08 10.99 16.96
N ASP A 416 14.99 10.27 15.82
CA ASP A 416 14.06 9.16 15.67
C ASP A 416 14.59 7.85 16.28
N ASN A 417 15.92 7.75 16.45
CA ASN A 417 16.56 6.66 17.18
C ASN A 417 16.15 6.62 18.66
N GLU A 418 16.11 7.79 19.32
CA GLU A 418 15.69 7.92 20.71
C GLU A 418 14.20 7.58 20.85
N ARG A 419 13.37 8.12 19.95
CA ARG A 419 11.92 7.88 19.99
C ARG A 419 11.52 6.42 19.79
N THR A 420 12.23 5.67 18.95
CA THR A 420 11.97 4.23 18.76
C THR A 420 12.24 3.45 20.05
N LYS A 421 13.32 3.81 20.77
CA LYS A 421 13.63 3.22 22.07
C LYS A 421 12.63 3.63 23.15
N ASP A 422 12.15 4.88 23.12
CA ASP A 422 11.12 5.37 24.04
C ASP A 422 9.78 4.63 23.84
N GLU A 423 9.39 4.36 22.58
CA GLU A 423 8.20 3.57 22.27
C GLU A 423 8.35 2.12 22.72
N ALA A 424 9.51 1.50 22.47
CA ALA A 424 9.80 0.15 22.93
C ALA A 424 9.84 0.06 24.47
N ALA A 425 10.44 1.04 25.15
CA ALA A 425 10.41 1.14 26.59
C ALA A 425 8.97 1.33 27.12
N SER A 426 8.10 1.99 26.36
CA SER A 426 6.69 2.17 26.71
C SER A 426 5.87 0.88 26.64
N ILE A 427 6.39 -0.19 26.01
CA ILE A 427 5.77 -1.52 26.06
C ILE A 427 5.72 -2.04 27.50
N SER A 428 6.70 -1.70 28.33
CA SER A 428 6.68 -2.05 29.76
C SER A 428 5.47 -1.43 30.48
N ILE A 429 5.17 -0.16 30.18
CA ILE A 429 4.04 0.59 30.73
C ILE A 429 2.72 -0.02 30.23
N LEU A 430 2.68 -0.40 28.96
CA LEU A 430 1.54 -1.09 28.36
C LEU A 430 1.28 -2.43 29.06
N ALA A 431 2.32 -3.25 29.25
CA ALA A 431 2.22 -4.53 29.92
C ALA A 431 1.77 -4.38 31.39
N GLU A 432 2.30 -3.39 32.11
CA GLU A 432 1.86 -3.06 33.48
C GLU A 432 0.39 -2.64 33.52
N ALA A 433 0.00 -1.70 32.68
CA ALA A 433 -1.39 -1.24 32.59
C ALA A 433 -2.34 -2.40 32.24
N MET A 434 -1.91 -3.34 31.39
CA MET A 434 -2.69 -4.52 31.04
C MET A 434 -2.84 -5.49 32.22
N SER A 435 -1.77 -5.77 32.97
CA SER A 435 -1.83 -6.64 34.15
C SER A 435 -2.82 -6.13 35.21
N ASP A 436 -2.99 -4.81 35.32
CA ASP A 436 -3.90 -4.21 36.31
C ASP A 436 -5.36 -4.12 35.83
N THR A 437 -5.60 -4.14 34.51
CA THR A 437 -6.91 -3.79 33.93
C THR A 437 -7.58 -4.89 33.14
N VAL A 438 -6.81 -5.89 32.68
CA VAL A 438 -7.30 -6.99 31.87
C VAL A 438 -7.44 -8.22 32.75
N GLU A 439 -8.66 -8.71 32.91
CA GLU A 439 -8.95 -9.91 33.73
C GLU A 439 -8.49 -11.19 33.03
N GLN A 440 -8.41 -11.18 31.69
CA GLN A 440 -7.98 -12.31 30.88
C GLN A 440 -6.48 -12.60 31.03
N LYS A 441 -6.16 -13.89 31.09
CA LYS A 441 -4.78 -14.37 31.27
C LYS A 441 -4.06 -14.66 29.96
N TYR A 442 -4.80 -14.93 28.89
CA TYR A 442 -4.23 -15.32 27.59
C TYR A 442 -3.91 -14.08 26.75
N ILE A 443 -2.81 -13.41 27.10
CA ILE A 443 -2.38 -12.17 26.46
C ILE A 443 -1.31 -12.45 25.41
N ILE A 444 -1.49 -11.86 24.22
CA ILE A 444 -0.61 -11.94 23.06
C ILE A 444 -0.31 -10.51 22.59
N ILE A 445 0.96 -10.09 22.65
CA ILE A 445 1.44 -8.80 22.15
C ILE A 445 2.26 -9.05 20.90
N PHE A 446 1.93 -8.40 19.79
CA PHE A 446 2.55 -8.75 18.51
C PHE A 446 2.57 -7.58 17.53
N GLY A 447 3.33 -7.74 16.45
CA GLY A 447 3.37 -6.82 15.33
C GLY A 447 4.79 -6.49 14.89
N ASP A 448 4.94 -5.34 14.24
CA ASP A 448 6.24 -4.80 13.82
C ASP A 448 6.80 -3.90 14.93
N PHE A 449 7.84 -4.40 15.59
CA PHE A 449 8.51 -3.70 16.68
C PHE A 449 9.68 -2.83 16.20
N ASN A 450 10.11 -2.96 14.94
CA ASN A 450 11.29 -2.28 14.40
C ASN A 450 12.61 -2.48 15.21
N ILE A 451 12.62 -3.37 16.20
CA ILE A 451 13.74 -3.69 17.08
C ILE A 451 13.77 -5.21 17.30
N VAL A 452 14.98 -5.78 17.45
CA VAL A 452 15.17 -7.20 17.71
C VAL A 452 14.62 -7.62 19.08
N PRO A 453 14.04 -8.82 19.21
CA PRO A 453 13.38 -9.26 20.45
C PRO A 453 14.33 -9.45 21.64
N THR A 454 15.65 -9.53 21.40
CA THR A 454 16.68 -9.65 22.44
C THR A 454 17.19 -8.29 22.96
N ALA A 455 16.62 -7.18 22.50
CA ALA A 455 17.01 -5.86 22.95
C ALA A 455 16.54 -5.59 24.39
N SER A 456 17.33 -4.83 25.16
CA SER A 456 17.07 -4.53 26.58
C SER A 456 15.73 -3.82 26.83
N GLU A 457 15.19 -3.17 25.81
CA GLU A 457 13.89 -2.50 25.83
C GLU A 457 12.75 -3.49 26.15
N PHE A 458 12.94 -4.79 25.87
CA PHE A 458 12.00 -5.86 26.19
C PHE A 458 12.24 -6.56 27.54
N ASP A 459 13.28 -6.19 28.30
CA ASP A 459 13.60 -6.83 29.58
C ASP A 459 12.42 -6.77 30.56
N ALA A 460 11.64 -5.70 30.52
CA ALA A 460 10.46 -5.53 31.36
C ALA A 460 9.31 -6.52 31.02
N LEU A 461 9.21 -6.96 29.77
CA LEU A 461 8.30 -8.03 29.36
C LEU A 461 8.81 -9.38 29.90
N VAL A 462 10.11 -9.64 29.75
CA VAL A 462 10.75 -10.88 30.24
C VAL A 462 10.61 -11.00 31.77
N GLN A 463 10.84 -9.91 32.51
CA GLN A 463 10.63 -9.86 33.97
C GLN A 463 9.18 -10.13 34.39
N ARG A 464 8.21 -9.90 33.49
CA ARG A 464 6.79 -10.22 33.67
C ARG A 464 6.40 -11.57 33.08
N ASN A 465 7.38 -12.44 32.84
CA ASN A 465 7.22 -13.80 32.27
C ASN A 465 6.62 -13.85 30.87
N TYR A 466 6.77 -12.78 30.08
CA TYR A 466 6.50 -12.88 28.65
C TYR A 466 7.68 -13.51 27.92
N SER A 467 7.39 -14.28 26.86
CA SER A 467 8.42 -14.78 25.97
C SER A 467 8.06 -14.57 24.51
N TYR A 468 9.04 -14.15 23.73
CA TYR A 468 8.94 -14.01 22.28
C TYR A 468 9.08 -15.37 21.59
N VAL A 469 8.42 -15.51 20.44
CA VAL A 469 8.34 -16.77 19.68
C VAL A 469 9.35 -16.79 18.54
N ILE A 470 9.45 -15.70 17.79
CA ILE A 470 10.17 -15.69 16.50
C ILE A 470 11.65 -15.38 16.71
N LYS A 471 12.51 -16.25 16.19
CA LYS A 471 13.99 -16.14 16.26
C LYS A 471 14.65 -15.97 14.89
N GLN A 472 13.90 -16.22 13.82
CA GLN A 472 14.36 -16.13 12.44
C GLN A 472 14.21 -14.69 11.96
N ASN A 473 14.95 -14.30 10.92
CA ASN A 473 14.72 -13.02 10.26
C ASN A 473 13.24 -12.91 9.83
N THR A 474 12.68 -11.72 9.82
CA THR A 474 11.27 -11.46 9.47
C THR A 474 11.12 -10.50 8.29
N ASN A 475 12.18 -9.78 7.93
CA ASN A 475 12.19 -9.01 6.69
C ASN A 475 12.50 -9.91 5.47
N ILE A 476 12.15 -9.39 4.29
CA ILE A 476 12.39 -10.05 3.00
C ILE A 476 12.51 -9.01 1.88
N SER A 477 13.32 -9.32 0.87
CA SER A 477 13.35 -8.56 -0.38
C SER A 477 13.79 -9.45 -1.54
N MET A 478 13.59 -8.99 -2.77
CA MET A 478 14.07 -9.69 -3.97
C MET A 478 15.60 -9.86 -3.99
N LYS A 479 16.34 -8.96 -3.32
CA LYS A 479 17.81 -9.03 -3.23
C LYS A 479 18.28 -9.91 -2.07
N THR A 480 17.51 -9.95 -0.99
CA THR A 480 17.84 -10.69 0.23
C THR A 480 16.63 -11.55 0.66
N PRO A 481 16.37 -12.69 -0.02
CA PRO A 481 15.18 -13.51 0.25
C PRO A 481 15.16 -14.13 1.65
N GLN A 482 16.33 -14.34 2.25
CA GLN A 482 16.48 -14.87 3.62
C GLN A 482 16.37 -13.79 4.71
N GLY A 483 16.17 -12.53 4.33
CA GLY A 483 16.17 -11.41 5.26
C GLY A 483 17.53 -11.19 5.94
N SER A 484 17.53 -10.23 6.86
CA SER A 484 18.71 -9.80 7.63
C SER A 484 18.37 -9.43 9.07
N THR A 485 17.10 -9.21 9.40
CA THR A 485 16.66 -8.69 10.69
C THR A 485 15.38 -9.39 11.15
N CYS A 486 15.23 -9.59 12.46
CA CYS A 486 14.01 -10.05 13.11
C CYS A 486 13.40 -8.84 13.84
N ILE A 487 12.45 -8.17 13.20
CA ILE A 487 11.80 -6.96 13.73
C ILE A 487 10.31 -7.14 13.99
N ASP A 488 9.73 -8.22 13.47
CA ASP A 488 8.37 -8.64 13.75
C ASP A 488 8.39 -9.75 14.82
N ASN A 489 7.48 -9.71 15.78
CA ASN A 489 7.40 -10.79 16.76
C ASN A 489 6.00 -11.03 17.34
N ILE A 490 5.90 -12.12 18.10
CA ILE A 490 4.74 -12.50 18.90
C ILE A 490 5.26 -12.80 20.30
N TRP A 491 4.85 -11.98 21.28
CA TRP A 491 5.15 -12.12 22.69
C TRP A 491 3.93 -12.70 23.41
N LEU A 492 4.18 -13.74 24.19
CA LEU A 492 3.13 -14.48 24.88
C LEU A 492 3.29 -14.32 26.38
N SER A 493 2.18 -14.07 27.07
CA SER A 493 2.05 -14.33 28.50
C SER A 493 2.32 -15.80 28.82
N ALA A 494 2.67 -16.10 30.08
CA ALA A 494 2.96 -17.46 30.53
C ALA A 494 1.77 -18.41 30.29
N GLU A 495 0.55 -17.94 30.51
CA GLU A 495 -0.68 -18.71 30.31
C GLU A 495 -0.99 -18.94 28.84
N ALA A 496 -0.77 -17.94 27.97
CA ALA A 496 -0.93 -18.14 26.52
C ALA A 496 0.10 -19.13 25.98
N LYS A 497 1.35 -19.04 26.44
CA LYS A 497 2.43 -19.97 26.07
C LYS A 497 2.13 -21.41 26.49
N ALA A 498 1.46 -21.62 27.61
CA ALA A 498 1.08 -22.97 28.05
C ALA A 498 0.11 -23.67 27.08
N LEU A 499 -0.55 -22.92 26.18
CA LEU A 499 -1.47 -23.43 25.17
C LEU A 499 -0.85 -23.52 23.77
N THR A 500 0.42 -23.17 23.60
CA THR A 500 1.09 -23.24 22.30
C THR A 500 1.68 -24.62 22.05
N THR A 501 1.65 -25.03 20.79
CA THR A 501 2.45 -26.15 20.30
C THR A 501 3.91 -25.72 20.06
N GLU A 502 4.76 -26.64 19.59
CA GLU A 502 6.09 -26.29 19.09
C GLU A 502 6.07 -25.66 17.68
N ASN A 503 4.91 -25.63 17.02
CA ASN A 503 4.76 -25.14 15.66
C ASN A 503 4.64 -23.61 15.63
N SER A 504 5.68 -22.97 15.12
CA SER A 504 5.74 -21.53 14.84
C SER A 504 6.77 -21.27 13.75
N GLY A 505 6.72 -20.10 13.12
CA GLY A 505 7.73 -19.76 12.12
C GLY A 505 7.48 -18.49 11.33
N VAL A 506 8.29 -18.33 10.29
CA VAL A 506 8.25 -17.23 9.35
C VAL A 506 7.93 -17.80 7.97
N ILE A 507 6.87 -17.31 7.33
CA ILE A 507 6.53 -17.71 5.97
C ILE A 507 7.39 -16.90 5.01
N ARG A 508 8.10 -17.57 4.10
CA ARG A 508 8.98 -16.92 3.11
C ARG A 508 8.64 -17.29 1.67
N ASP A 509 7.90 -18.39 1.50
CA ASP A 509 7.54 -18.93 0.20
C ASP A 509 6.28 -18.25 -0.35
N ASN A 510 6.15 -18.19 -1.67
CA ASN A 510 4.97 -17.70 -2.39
C ASN A 510 4.50 -16.28 -2.01
N LEU A 511 5.40 -15.42 -1.52
CA LEU A 511 5.11 -14.01 -1.20
C LEU A 511 5.22 -13.06 -2.40
N THR A 512 5.53 -13.59 -3.59
CA THR A 512 5.71 -12.83 -4.82
C THR A 512 4.65 -13.21 -5.85
N SER A 513 4.35 -12.30 -6.77
CA SER A 513 3.50 -12.58 -7.92
C SER A 513 3.96 -11.79 -9.14
N MET A 514 3.85 -12.40 -10.32
CA MET A 514 4.14 -11.74 -11.60
C MET A 514 3.27 -10.49 -11.83
N TRP A 515 2.16 -10.36 -11.13
CA TRP A 515 1.27 -9.20 -11.24
C TRP A 515 1.56 -8.09 -10.22
N ILE A 516 2.53 -8.31 -9.33
CA ILE A 516 3.00 -7.29 -8.40
C ILE A 516 4.17 -6.54 -9.04
N PRO A 517 4.16 -5.20 -9.08
CA PRO A 517 5.30 -4.42 -9.55
C PRO A 517 6.55 -4.60 -8.65
N ALA A 518 7.73 -4.65 -9.26
CA ALA A 518 9.05 -4.73 -8.62
C ALA A 518 9.95 -3.61 -9.14
N GLY A 519 9.62 -2.36 -8.81
CA GLY A 519 10.24 -1.20 -9.43
C GLY A 519 9.93 -1.14 -10.93
N TRP A 520 10.95 -1.35 -11.78
CA TRP A 520 10.80 -1.31 -13.24
C TRP A 520 10.43 -2.66 -13.87
N THR A 521 10.32 -3.72 -13.07
CA THR A 521 9.97 -5.07 -13.54
C THR A 521 8.68 -5.57 -12.87
N TRP A 522 8.15 -6.68 -13.38
CA TRP A 522 7.08 -7.45 -12.76
C TRP A 522 7.66 -8.56 -11.87
N GLY A 523 6.83 -9.22 -11.04
CA GLY A 523 7.30 -10.28 -10.14
C GLY A 523 7.70 -9.77 -8.74
N GLY A 524 7.04 -8.72 -8.27
CA GLY A 524 7.32 -8.09 -6.99
C GLY A 524 6.86 -8.90 -5.80
N ILE A 525 7.32 -8.48 -4.63
CA ILE A 525 6.92 -9.02 -3.34
C ILE A 525 5.77 -8.19 -2.77
N VAL A 526 4.84 -8.85 -2.10
CA VAL A 526 3.65 -8.19 -1.54
C VAL A 526 4.00 -7.21 -0.40
N SER A 527 5.02 -7.53 0.40
CA SER A 527 5.51 -6.74 1.53
C SER A 527 6.98 -7.04 1.75
N ASP A 528 7.74 -6.09 2.29
CA ASP A 528 9.09 -6.32 2.80
C ASP A 528 9.13 -7.01 4.17
N HIS A 529 7.96 -7.32 4.74
CA HIS A 529 7.78 -8.15 5.93
C HIS A 529 7.16 -9.50 5.58
N CYS A 530 7.71 -10.56 6.17
CA CYS A 530 7.15 -11.90 6.13
C CYS A 530 6.00 -12.04 7.14
N PRO A 531 4.96 -12.82 6.82
CA PRO A 531 4.03 -13.30 7.84
C PRO A 531 4.77 -14.15 8.88
N ILE A 532 4.53 -13.87 10.15
CA ILE A 532 4.98 -14.69 11.28
C ILE A 532 3.79 -15.36 11.94
N TRP A 533 3.96 -16.58 12.46
CA TRP A 533 2.82 -17.33 12.99
C TRP A 533 3.19 -18.27 14.13
N ILE A 534 2.15 -18.68 14.85
CA ILE A 534 2.20 -19.69 15.92
C ILE A 534 0.88 -20.47 15.98
N GLU A 535 0.96 -21.74 16.36
CA GLU A 535 -0.17 -22.63 16.56
C GLU A 535 -0.46 -22.87 18.04
N PHE A 536 -1.73 -22.73 18.41
CA PHE A 536 -2.26 -23.03 19.74
C PHE A 536 -3.08 -24.30 19.68
N ASP A 537 -2.88 -25.21 20.63
CA ASP A 537 -3.72 -26.40 20.82
C ASP A 537 -4.55 -26.24 22.10
N LEU A 538 -5.86 -26.30 21.94
CA LEU A 538 -6.85 -26.06 22.98
C LEU A 538 -7.60 -27.36 23.38
N SER A 539 -7.03 -28.52 23.03
CA SER A 539 -7.55 -29.86 23.35
C SER A 539 -7.76 -30.09 24.84
#